data_AF-K1KPW4-F1
#
_entry.id   AF-K1KPW4-F1
#
_cell.length_a   1.000
_cell.length_b   1.000
_cell.length_c   1.000
_cell.angle_alpha   90.00
_cell.angle_beta   90.00
_cell.angle_gamma   90.00
#
_symmetry.space_group_name_H-M   'P 1'
#
loop_
_entity.id
_entity.type
_entity.pdbx_description
1 polymer ?
#
loop_
_entity_poly.entity_id
_entity_poly.type
_entity_poly.pdbx_seq_one_letter_code
_entity_poly.pdbx_strand_id
1 'polypeptide(L)'
;MKRLFTLMLVAGILLAACNSSQLSISELESVPSKVQDVINSDSTLQMITSGEKNTYIVFHSTEEVSVELEVTENILNIKINTTNRGNTELKQYVYQLHGEDSEHDTINVLVNGENAPFDGGMTIL
;
A
#
# COMPACT_ATOMS: atom_id res chain seq x y z
N MET A 1 -25.85 -1.27 51.06
CA MET A 1 -25.84 -0.67 49.71
C MET A 1 -24.66 0.28 49.55
N LYS A 2 -23.43 -0.20 49.31
CA LYS A 2 -22.25 0.66 49.02
C LYS A 2 -21.19 0.03 48.10
N ARG A 3 -21.46 -1.14 47.50
CA ARG A 3 -20.47 -1.89 46.70
C ARG A 3 -20.89 -2.22 45.27
N LEU A 4 -22.05 -1.72 44.83
CA LEU A 4 -22.58 -1.97 43.49
C LEU A 4 -22.25 -0.87 42.46
N PHE A 5 -21.76 0.29 42.90
CA PHE A 5 -21.43 1.39 41.99
C PHE A 5 -20.02 1.30 41.39
N THR A 6 -19.14 0.44 41.92
CA THR A 6 -17.76 0.36 41.46
C THR A 6 -17.56 -0.53 40.24
N LEU A 7 -18.52 -1.42 39.93
CA LEU A 7 -18.41 -2.35 38.80
C LEU A 7 -18.84 -1.73 37.45
N MET A 8 -19.57 -0.61 37.48
CA MET A 8 -20.13 0.00 36.26
C MET A 8 -19.15 0.95 35.55
N LEU A 9 -18.08 1.39 36.22
CA LEU A 9 -17.12 2.35 35.65
C LEU A 9 -16.04 1.69 34.76
N VAL A 10 -15.83 0.37 34.87
CA VAL A 10 -14.75 -0.34 34.15
C VAL A 10 -15.19 -0.80 32.75
N ALA A 11 -16.49 -0.82 32.46
CA ALA A 11 -17.01 -1.26 31.17
C ALA A 11 -16.96 -0.21 30.04
N GLY A 12 -16.59 1.05 30.34
CA GLY A 12 -16.69 2.16 29.39
C GLY A 12 -15.43 2.48 28.56
N ILE A 13 -14.29 1.83 28.81
CA ILE A 13 -12.99 2.31 28.29
C ILE A 13 -12.53 1.58 27.02
N LEU A 14 -13.22 0.52 26.57
CA LEU A 14 -12.70 -0.37 25.51
C LEU A 14 -13.14 -0.04 24.07
N LEU A 15 -13.84 1.08 23.82
CA LEU A 15 -14.38 1.40 22.48
C LEU A 15 -13.67 2.57 21.78
N ALA A 16 -12.56 3.08 22.31
CA ALA A 16 -11.86 4.25 21.75
C ALA A 16 -10.70 3.89 20.79
N ALA A 17 -10.77 2.78 20.07
CA ALA A 17 -9.76 2.40 19.08
C ALA A 17 -10.43 2.03 17.75
N CYS A 18 -10.71 3.02 16.91
CA CYS A 18 -10.83 2.94 15.44
C CYS A 18 -11.21 4.34 14.92
N ASN A 19 -10.27 5.27 14.97
CA ASN A 19 -10.35 6.55 14.24
C ASN A 19 -9.01 6.85 13.53
N SER A 20 -8.13 5.86 13.37
CA SER A 20 -6.98 5.99 12.48
C SER A 20 -7.43 5.70 11.05
N SER A 21 -6.88 6.43 10.09
CA SER A 21 -7.06 6.13 8.67
C SER A 21 -6.53 4.71 8.45
N GLN A 22 -7.40 3.76 8.10
CA GLN A 22 -6.98 2.38 7.88
C GLN A 22 -6.03 2.33 6.68
N LEU A 23 -4.79 1.91 6.90
CA LEU A 23 -3.82 1.67 5.84
C LEU A 23 -4.44 0.75 4.78
N SER A 24 -4.45 1.19 3.54
CA SER A 24 -5.06 0.47 2.43
C SER A 24 -4.38 0.78 1.11
N ILE A 25 -4.55 -0.11 0.14
CA ILE A 25 -4.05 0.03 -1.22
C ILE A 25 -5.19 -0.22 -2.19
N SER A 26 -5.29 0.61 -3.22
CA SER A 26 -6.33 0.48 -4.25
C SER A 26 -5.74 0.65 -5.63
N GLU A 27 -6.11 -0.22 -6.57
CA GLU A 27 -5.82 -0.03 -7.98
C GLU A 27 -6.58 1.16 -8.54
N LEU A 28 -5.94 1.95 -9.40
CA LEU A 28 -6.54 3.10 -10.06
C LEU A 28 -7.04 2.72 -11.45
N GLU A 29 -8.35 2.85 -11.66
CA GLU A 29 -8.94 2.75 -13.01
C GLU A 29 -8.51 3.90 -13.92
N SER A 30 -8.22 5.07 -13.33
CA SER A 30 -7.75 6.27 -14.04
C SER A 30 -6.56 6.87 -13.32
N VAL A 31 -5.39 6.84 -13.97
CA VAL A 31 -4.13 7.37 -13.42
C VAL A 31 -4.10 8.89 -13.55
N PRO A 32 -3.78 9.65 -12.48
CA PRO A 32 -3.61 11.09 -12.55
C PRO A 32 -2.53 11.48 -13.57
N SER A 33 -2.78 12.51 -14.39
CA SER A 33 -1.90 12.88 -15.51
C SER A 33 -0.44 13.08 -15.10
N LYS A 34 -0.21 13.79 -13.97
CA LYS A 34 1.15 14.02 -13.45
C LYS A 34 1.89 12.73 -13.09
N VAL A 35 1.18 11.73 -12.59
CA VAL A 35 1.76 10.41 -12.30
C VAL A 35 2.07 9.71 -13.62
N GLN A 36 1.12 9.70 -14.56
CA GLN A 36 1.30 9.06 -15.86
C GLN A 36 2.47 9.64 -16.66
N ASP A 37 2.71 10.95 -16.58
CA ASP A 37 3.78 11.65 -17.30
C ASP A 37 5.19 11.22 -16.85
N VAL A 38 5.32 10.65 -15.63
CA VAL A 38 6.61 10.21 -15.08
C VAL A 38 6.76 8.69 -15.00
N ILE A 39 5.75 7.92 -15.40
CA ILE A 39 5.86 6.46 -15.48
C ILE A 39 6.86 6.10 -16.58
N ASN A 40 7.93 5.39 -16.20
CA ASN A 40 8.84 4.78 -17.15
C ASN A 40 8.31 3.39 -17.57
N SER A 41 8.04 3.19 -18.86
CA SER A 41 7.59 1.91 -19.40
C SER A 41 8.67 0.81 -19.38
N ASP A 42 9.95 1.20 -19.27
CA ASP A 42 11.07 0.25 -19.23
C ASP A 42 11.35 -0.27 -17.80
N SER A 43 10.74 0.34 -16.78
CA SER A 43 10.84 -0.08 -15.39
C SER A 43 9.77 -1.12 -15.06
N THR A 44 10.15 -2.20 -14.38
CA THR A 44 9.23 -3.22 -13.88
C THR A 44 8.47 -2.72 -12.66
N LEU A 45 9.15 -2.05 -11.73
CA LEU A 45 8.56 -1.58 -10.47
C LEU A 45 9.02 -0.16 -10.13
N GLN A 46 8.08 0.75 -9.90
CA GLN A 46 8.37 2.16 -9.57
C GLN A 46 7.57 2.65 -8.37
N MET A 47 8.16 3.58 -7.62
CA MET A 47 7.49 4.36 -6.59
C MET A 47 7.48 5.83 -7.01
N ILE A 48 6.29 6.42 -7.07
CA ILE A 48 6.07 7.82 -7.41
C ILE A 48 5.34 8.48 -6.24
N THR A 49 5.84 9.60 -5.75
CA THR A 49 5.22 10.33 -4.64
C THR A 49 4.85 11.76 -5.05
N SER A 50 3.69 12.23 -4.58
CA SER A 50 3.26 13.63 -4.68
C SER A 50 3.01 14.17 -3.27
N GLY A 51 4.10 14.45 -2.56
CA GLY A 51 4.10 14.79 -1.14
C GLY A 51 3.91 13.58 -0.23
N GLU A 52 3.67 13.83 1.07
CA GLU A 52 3.64 12.78 2.11
C GLU A 52 2.43 11.84 2.05
N LYS A 53 1.36 12.22 1.33
CA LYS A 53 0.07 11.52 1.39
C LYS A 53 -0.35 10.82 0.10
N ASN A 54 0.45 10.93 -0.96
CA ASN A 54 0.10 10.39 -2.27
C ASN A 54 1.28 9.58 -2.78
N THR A 55 1.36 8.33 -2.33
CA THR A 55 2.34 7.36 -2.80
C THR A 55 1.66 6.42 -3.81
N TYR A 56 2.28 6.28 -4.97
CA TYR A 56 1.82 5.41 -6.05
C TYR A 56 2.86 4.32 -6.31
N ILE A 57 2.39 3.09 -6.45
CA ILE A 57 3.20 1.93 -6.83
C ILE A 57 2.79 1.53 -8.23
N VAL A 58 3.76 1.51 -9.15
CA VAL A 58 3.54 1.11 -10.54
C VAL A 58 4.26 -0.19 -10.80
N PHE A 59 3.54 -1.18 -11.31
CA PHE A 59 4.08 -2.49 -11.63
C PHE A 59 3.69 -2.89 -13.05
N HIS A 60 4.67 -3.30 -13.86
CA HIS A 60 4.44 -3.81 -15.21
C HIS A 60 4.53 -5.33 -15.21
N SER A 61 3.49 -5.99 -15.71
CA SER A 61 3.45 -7.46 -15.79
C SER A 61 2.58 -7.94 -16.94
N THR A 62 2.94 -9.08 -17.53
CA THR A 62 2.07 -9.81 -18.47
C THR A 62 1.04 -10.67 -17.74
N GLU A 63 1.25 -10.94 -16.46
CA GLU A 63 0.42 -11.78 -15.61
C GLU A 63 -0.64 -10.95 -14.87
N GLU A 64 -1.72 -11.59 -14.43
CA GLU A 64 -2.67 -10.92 -13.55
C GLU A 64 -2.06 -10.69 -12.17
N VAL A 65 -2.36 -9.56 -11.56
CA VAL A 65 -1.74 -9.11 -10.32
C VAL A 65 -2.78 -9.00 -9.22
N SER A 66 -2.47 -9.50 -8.03
CA SER A 66 -3.16 -9.15 -6.80
C SER A 66 -2.18 -8.52 -5.81
N VAL A 67 -2.68 -7.60 -4.99
CA VAL A 67 -1.85 -6.86 -4.04
C VAL A 67 -2.45 -6.94 -2.65
N GLU A 68 -1.58 -7.18 -1.67
CA GLU A 68 -1.90 -7.21 -0.25
C GLU A 68 -0.89 -6.37 0.52
N LEU A 69 -1.32 -5.80 1.64
CA LEU A 69 -0.45 -5.08 2.57
C LEU A 69 -0.23 -5.91 3.82
N GLU A 70 1.01 -5.93 4.30
CA GLU A 70 1.37 -6.48 5.60
C GLU A 70 2.33 -5.54 6.30
N VAL A 71 2.01 -5.16 7.53
CA VAL A 71 2.95 -4.42 8.39
C VAL A 71 3.68 -5.43 9.27
N THR A 72 5.01 -5.44 9.19
CA THR A 72 5.86 -6.23 10.10
C THR A 72 6.83 -5.29 10.77
N GLU A 73 6.73 -5.19 12.10
CA GLU A 73 7.45 -4.19 12.88
C GLU A 73 7.15 -2.77 12.35
N ASN A 74 8.13 -2.10 11.73
CA ASN A 74 8.00 -0.76 11.15
C ASN A 74 8.10 -0.76 9.60
N ILE A 75 8.03 -1.94 8.97
CA ILE A 75 8.14 -2.09 7.52
C ILE A 75 6.75 -2.35 6.93
N LEU A 76 6.34 -1.50 6.00
CA LEU A 76 5.18 -1.72 5.16
C LEU A 76 5.59 -2.64 3.99
N ASN A 77 5.17 -3.89 4.04
CA ASN A 77 5.35 -4.85 2.97
C ASN A 77 4.15 -4.80 2.00
N ILE A 78 4.44 -4.48 0.74
CA ILE A 78 3.50 -4.55 -0.37
C ILE A 78 3.74 -5.87 -1.08
N LYS A 79 2.83 -6.83 -0.90
CA LYS A 79 2.92 -8.15 -1.50
C LYS A 79 2.17 -8.18 -2.81
N ILE A 80 2.90 -8.31 -3.90
CA ILE A 80 2.40 -8.48 -5.26
C ILE A 80 2.45 -9.97 -5.57
N ASN A 81 1.30 -10.58 -5.83
CA ASN A 81 1.24 -11.95 -6.33
C ASN A 81 0.80 -11.93 -7.79
N THR A 82 1.52 -12.68 -8.62
CA THR A 82 1.20 -12.79 -10.05
C THR A 82 0.61 -14.16 -10.37
N THR A 83 -0.40 -14.17 -11.24
CA THR A 83 -1.05 -15.39 -11.71
C THR A 83 -0.96 -15.47 -13.22
N ASN A 84 -0.26 -16.47 -13.73
CA ASN A 84 -0.16 -16.71 -15.15
C ASN A 84 -1.48 -17.25 -15.71
N ARG A 85 -2.11 -16.49 -16.61
CA ARG A 85 -3.31 -16.90 -17.36
C ARG A 85 -3.07 -17.06 -18.86
N GLY A 86 -1.81 -17.15 -19.28
CA GLY A 86 -1.43 -17.23 -20.70
C GLY A 86 -1.55 -15.90 -21.45
N ASN A 87 -1.60 -14.78 -20.74
CA ASN A 87 -1.59 -13.46 -21.35
C ASN A 87 -0.16 -13.06 -21.75
N THR A 88 0.00 -12.45 -22.93
CA THR A 88 1.31 -12.03 -23.48
C THR A 88 1.43 -10.50 -23.58
N GLU A 89 0.35 -9.77 -23.32
CA GLU A 89 0.37 -8.31 -23.33
C GLU A 89 0.91 -7.77 -22.00
N LEU A 90 1.93 -6.92 -22.08
CA LEU A 90 2.46 -6.20 -20.92
C LEU A 90 1.45 -5.15 -20.47
N LYS A 91 0.97 -5.26 -19.23
CA LYS A 91 0.01 -4.35 -18.62
C LYS A 91 0.68 -3.50 -17.55
N GLN A 92 0.19 -2.27 -17.43
CA GLN A 92 0.55 -1.34 -16.36
C GLN A 92 -0.51 -1.44 -15.25
N TYR A 93 -0.07 -1.78 -14.05
CA TYR A 93 -0.88 -1.74 -12.83
C TYR A 93 -0.45 -0.56 -11.98
N VAL A 94 -1.39 0.33 -11.63
CA VAL A 94 -1.10 1.50 -10.80
C VAL A 94 -1.93 1.45 -9.54
N TYR A 95 -1.26 1.42 -8.41
CA TYR A 95 -1.87 1.39 -7.09
C TYR A 95 -1.60 2.68 -6.34
N GLN A 96 -2.59 3.14 -5.57
CA GLN A 96 -2.43 4.24 -4.63
C GLN A 96 -2.46 3.69 -3.20
N LEU A 97 -1.48 4.10 -2.39
CA LEU A 97 -1.48 3.88 -0.95
C LEU A 97 -2.30 4.97 -0.25
N HIS A 98 -3.15 4.56 0.68
CA HIS A 98 -3.98 5.43 1.52
C HIS A 98 -3.74 5.11 2.98
N GLY A 99 -3.80 6.12 3.84
CA GLY A 99 -3.60 5.91 5.29
C GLY A 99 -2.15 5.62 5.66
N GLU A 100 -1.19 6.00 4.80
CA GLU A 100 0.22 6.13 5.15
C GLU A 100 0.38 7.37 6.06
N ASP A 101 -0.17 7.28 7.27
CA ASP A 101 0.29 8.14 8.36
C ASP A 101 1.71 7.67 8.70
N SER A 102 2.62 8.57 9.05
CA SER A 102 4.09 8.42 9.09
C SER A 102 4.66 7.39 10.08
N GLU A 103 3.98 6.27 10.31
CA GLU A 103 4.27 5.21 11.26
C GLU A 103 5.20 4.13 10.69
N HIS A 104 5.53 4.17 9.40
CA HIS A 104 6.38 3.18 8.74
C HIS A 104 7.68 3.82 8.24
N ASP A 105 8.81 3.25 8.67
CA ASP A 105 10.15 3.76 8.35
C ASP A 105 10.59 3.32 6.94
N THR A 106 9.96 2.29 6.38
CA THR A 106 10.38 1.67 5.11
C THR A 106 9.20 1.00 4.40
N ILE A 107 9.09 1.22 3.09
CA ILE A 107 8.25 0.44 2.19
C ILE A 107 9.13 -0.63 1.54
N ASN A 108 8.71 -1.89 1.65
CA ASN A 108 9.31 -3.04 0.96
C ASN A 108 8.29 -3.64 0.00
N VAL A 109 8.72 -4.07 -1.18
CA VAL A 109 7.86 -4.74 -2.15
C VAL A 109 8.33 -6.19 -2.30
N LEU A 110 7.39 -7.12 -2.21
CA LEU A 110 7.64 -8.53 -2.49
C LEU A 110 6.82 -8.94 -3.70
N VAL A 111 7.47 -9.50 -4.72
CA VAL A 111 6.81 -10.10 -5.88
C VAL A 111 6.89 -11.62 -5.72
N ASN A 112 5.74 -12.29 -5.61
CA ASN A 112 5.64 -13.74 -5.35
C ASN A 112 6.47 -14.20 -4.12
N GLY A 113 6.55 -13.35 -3.10
CA GLY A 113 7.29 -13.63 -1.86
C GLY A 113 8.79 -13.30 -1.89
N GLU A 114 9.33 -12.83 -3.01
CA GLU A 114 10.73 -12.41 -3.15
C GLU A 114 10.85 -10.88 -3.15
N ASN A 115 11.89 -10.34 -2.48
CA ASN A 115 12.12 -8.90 -2.45
C ASN A 115 12.37 -8.35 -3.85
N ALA A 116 11.61 -7.33 -4.23
CA ALA A 116 11.71 -6.64 -5.51
C ALA A 116 12.07 -5.16 -5.26
N PRO A 117 13.30 -4.73 -5.57
CA PRO A 117 13.68 -3.33 -5.44
C PRO A 117 13.01 -2.46 -6.51
N PHE A 118 12.85 -1.17 -6.19
CA PHE A 118 12.37 -0.18 -7.17
C PHE A 118 13.44 0.12 -8.23
N ASP A 119 13.01 0.14 -9.49
CA ASP A 119 13.86 0.51 -10.62
C ASP A 119 14.04 2.03 -10.63
N GLY A 120 15.24 2.49 -10.26
CA GLY A 120 15.58 3.92 -10.25
C GLY A 120 15.17 4.69 -8.98
N GLY A 121 14.71 3.99 -7.94
CA GLY A 121 14.39 4.59 -6.64
C GLY A 121 13.07 5.36 -6.61
N MET A 122 12.97 6.37 -5.74
CA MET A 122 11.76 7.19 -5.55
C MET A 122 11.72 8.38 -6.52
N THR A 123 10.64 8.51 -7.28
CA THR A 123 10.34 9.69 -8.11
C THR A 123 9.42 10.65 -7.36
N ILE A 124 9.76 11.94 -7.34
CA ILE A 124 8.97 12.99 -6.66
C ILE A 124 8.39 13.95 -7.71
N LEU A 125 7.09 14.21 -7.61
CA LEU A 125 6.33 15.14 -8.46
C LEU A 125 6.35 16.60 -7.99
#